data_AF-A0AAY4B9F8-F1
#
_entry.id   AF-A0AAY4B9F8-F1
#
_cell.length_a   1.000
_cell.length_b   1.000
_cell.length_c   1.000
_cell.angle_alpha   90.00
_cell.angle_beta   90.00
_cell.angle_gamma   90.00
#
_symmetry.space_group_name_H-M   'P 1'
#
loop_
_entity.id
_entity.type
_entity.pdbx_description
1 polymer ?
#
loop_
_entity_poly.entity_id
_entity_poly.type
_entity_poly.pdbx_seq_one_letter_code
_entity_poly.pdbx_strand_id
1 'polypeptide(L)'
;TVYSFIYLVIGHSRLWEGQGLGGGGWTGQNEASNMVIEMSSGEGWQKPHIRPFGNLSLHPACSSLHYAVQLFEGMKAYRGQDNRVRLFRPMLNMNRMLKSAKRACLPSFNEAELLECIRKLVEVDQEWVPYSDNASLYIRPHLLALLLYVILSPVAAYFSTGAKAVSLWADCKYIRAWKGRHRGLAKWGYEALDYGCQQVLWLYGDDHQITEVGTMNLFLKMLSIILDLINMTLYWQSILELARKWVNQPLAIKHEWFGSGTACVVCPVSRILYQGEVSKILE
;
A
#
# COMPACT_ATOMS: atom_id res chain seq x y z
N THR A 1 -12.32 -19.81 -15.97
CA THR A 1 -13.12 -18.82 -15.21
C THR A 1 -13.07 -19.05 -13.70
N VAL A 2 -13.24 -20.28 -13.19
CA VAL A 2 -13.11 -20.60 -11.74
C VAL A 2 -11.64 -20.53 -11.24
N TYR A 3 -10.68 -20.93 -12.07
CA TYR A 3 -9.24 -20.85 -11.73
C TYR A 3 -8.72 -19.41 -11.53
N SER A 4 -9.32 -18.41 -12.16
CA SER A 4 -8.88 -17.01 -12.03
C SER A 4 -9.24 -16.41 -10.66
N PHE A 5 -10.25 -16.95 -9.98
CA PHE A 5 -10.77 -16.44 -8.71
C PHE A 5 -9.95 -16.90 -7.49
N ILE A 6 -9.56 -18.18 -7.44
CA ILE A 6 -8.75 -18.74 -6.34
C ILE A 6 -7.35 -18.11 -6.29
N TYR A 7 -6.77 -17.79 -7.45
CA TYR A 7 -5.48 -17.10 -7.52
C TYR A 7 -5.54 -15.64 -7.04
N LEU A 8 -6.73 -15.02 -6.93
CA LEU A 8 -6.90 -13.59 -6.58
C LEU A 8 -6.55 -13.31 -5.11
N VAL A 9 -6.83 -14.27 -4.23
CA VAL A 9 -6.61 -14.15 -2.77
C VAL A 9 -5.20 -14.64 -2.38
N ILE A 10 -4.72 -15.73 -3.01
CA ILE A 10 -3.41 -16.34 -2.70
C ILE A 10 -2.22 -15.51 -3.24
N GLY A 11 -2.42 -14.73 -4.32
CA GLY A 11 -1.33 -13.98 -4.95
C GLY A 11 -0.80 -12.79 -4.14
N HIS A 12 -1.57 -12.29 -3.15
CA HIS A 12 -1.22 -11.06 -2.44
C HIS A 12 -0.17 -11.26 -1.34
N SER A 13 -0.08 -12.46 -0.74
CA SER A 13 0.99 -12.81 0.22
C SER A 13 2.31 -13.06 -0.50
N ARG A 14 2.29 -13.81 -1.63
CA ARG A 14 3.50 -14.12 -2.40
C ARG A 14 4.13 -12.95 -3.15
N LEU A 15 3.36 -11.90 -3.47
CA LEU A 15 3.92 -10.65 -4.03
C LEU A 15 4.94 -9.98 -3.09
N TRP A 16 4.88 -10.25 -1.78
CA TRP A 16 5.84 -9.74 -0.80
C TRP A 16 6.98 -10.73 -0.50
N GLU A 17 6.73 -12.03 -0.63
CA GLU A 17 7.75 -13.08 -0.43
C GLU A 17 8.68 -13.25 -1.65
N GLY A 18 8.17 -13.03 -2.86
CA GLY A 18 8.87 -13.33 -4.12
C GLY A 18 9.75 -12.22 -4.70
N GLN A 19 9.87 -11.06 -4.06
CA GLN A 19 10.56 -9.90 -4.67
C GLN A 19 12.09 -9.97 -4.61
N GLY A 20 12.72 -10.94 -3.94
CA GLY A 20 14.19 -11.06 -3.86
C GLY A 20 14.91 -9.85 -3.24
N LEU A 21 14.16 -8.84 -2.79
CA LEU A 21 14.59 -7.70 -2.01
C LEU A 21 14.54 -8.16 -0.55
N GLY A 22 15.70 -8.48 0.03
CA GLY A 22 15.85 -9.07 1.38
C GLY A 22 15.41 -8.18 2.56
N GLY A 23 14.31 -7.46 2.45
CA GLY A 23 13.59 -6.83 3.56
C GLY A 23 12.31 -7.63 3.82
N GLY A 24 12.15 -8.13 5.05
CA GLY A 24 11.02 -8.97 5.47
C GLY A 24 9.67 -8.34 5.11
N GLY A 25 9.10 -8.79 4.00
CA GLY A 25 7.75 -8.49 3.57
C GLY A 25 6.74 -9.03 4.57
N TRP A 26 5.47 -8.67 4.39
CA TRP A 26 4.36 -9.08 5.25
C TRP A 26 4.24 -10.63 5.28
N THR A 27 4.87 -11.30 6.25
CA THR A 27 5.00 -12.77 6.27
C THR A 27 3.76 -13.49 6.77
N GLY A 28 2.73 -12.77 7.27
CA GLY A 28 1.51 -13.39 7.79
C GLY A 28 1.73 -14.34 8.98
N GLN A 29 2.94 -14.37 9.55
CA GLN A 29 3.36 -15.28 10.63
C GLN A 29 3.37 -14.62 12.01
N ASN A 30 2.83 -13.41 12.15
CA ASN A 30 2.89 -12.66 13.39
C ASN A 30 1.68 -12.92 14.28
N GLU A 31 1.93 -13.19 15.56
CA GLU A 31 0.93 -13.52 16.60
C GLU A 31 0.25 -12.27 17.21
N ALA A 32 0.44 -11.10 16.62
CA ALA A 32 -0.16 -9.85 17.10
C ALA A 32 -1.69 -9.90 17.09
N SER A 33 -2.33 -9.27 18.07
CA SER A 33 -3.79 -9.19 18.18
C SER A 33 -4.42 -8.65 16.90
N ASN A 34 -5.67 -9.07 16.62
CA ASN A 34 -6.49 -8.46 15.58
C ASN A 34 -7.71 -7.76 16.18
N MET A 35 -8.20 -6.77 15.44
CA MET A 35 -9.45 -6.09 15.77
C MET A 35 -10.49 -6.44 14.73
N VAL A 36 -11.72 -6.76 15.17
CA VAL A 36 -12.84 -7.11 14.30
C VAL A 36 -14.07 -6.30 14.68
N ILE A 37 -14.80 -5.81 13.69
CA ILE A 37 -16.09 -5.13 13.81
C ILE A 37 -17.02 -5.71 12.77
N GLU A 38 -18.11 -6.32 13.23
CA GLU A 38 -19.12 -6.91 12.36
C GLU A 38 -20.24 -5.91 12.09
N MET A 39 -20.87 -6.00 10.93
CA MET A 39 -22.08 -5.27 10.63
C MET A 39 -23.27 -6.22 10.53
N SER A 40 -24.25 -5.99 11.38
CA SER A 40 -25.52 -6.71 11.41
C SER A 40 -26.53 -6.05 10.48
N SER A 41 -27.33 -6.86 9.79
CA SER A 41 -28.39 -6.37 8.92
C SER A 41 -29.50 -5.74 9.76
N GLY A 42 -29.81 -4.46 9.54
CA GLY A 42 -30.83 -3.73 10.30
C GLY A 42 -30.33 -3.04 11.58
N GLU A 43 -29.29 -3.56 12.24
CA GLU A 43 -28.74 -2.98 13.48
C GLU A 43 -27.45 -2.18 13.27
N GLY A 44 -26.82 -2.32 12.09
CA GLY A 44 -25.59 -1.61 11.76
C GLY A 44 -24.34 -2.18 12.42
N TRP A 45 -23.34 -1.32 12.62
CA TRP A 45 -22.04 -1.71 13.19
C TRP A 45 -22.19 -2.19 14.63
N GLN A 46 -21.67 -3.38 14.89
CA GLN A 46 -21.57 -3.98 16.20
C GLN A 46 -20.37 -3.41 16.96
N LYS A 47 -20.24 -3.79 18.25
CA LYS A 47 -19.13 -3.34 19.08
C LYS A 47 -17.78 -3.85 18.51
N PRO A 48 -16.72 -3.04 18.53
CA PRO A 48 -15.40 -3.48 18.13
C PRO A 48 -14.81 -4.45 19.17
N HIS A 49 -14.17 -5.51 18.69
CA HIS A 49 -13.50 -6.51 19.51
C HIS A 49 -12.03 -6.61 19.15
N ILE A 50 -11.13 -6.37 20.12
CA ILE A 50 -9.71 -6.73 20.03
C ILE A 50 -9.57 -8.12 20.62
N ARG A 51 -8.97 -9.04 19.87
CA ARG A 51 -8.81 -10.45 20.27
C ARG A 51 -7.48 -11.01 19.77
N PRO A 52 -7.01 -12.16 20.30
CA PRO A 52 -5.83 -12.82 19.78
C PRO A 52 -5.93 -13.06 18.26
N PHE A 53 -4.80 -13.06 17.57
CA PHE A 53 -4.77 -13.36 16.14
C PHE A 53 -5.48 -14.67 15.83
N GLY A 54 -6.27 -14.69 14.77
CA GLY A 54 -6.99 -15.89 14.38
C GLY A 54 -7.67 -15.77 13.03
N ASN A 55 -8.04 -16.92 12.49
CA ASN A 55 -8.72 -17.03 11.21
C ASN A 55 -10.07 -16.31 11.23
N LEU A 56 -10.46 -15.78 10.08
CA LEU A 56 -11.80 -15.24 9.87
C LEU A 56 -12.76 -16.36 9.50
N SER A 57 -13.88 -16.44 10.19
CA SER A 57 -15.00 -17.31 9.80
C SER A 57 -15.88 -16.56 8.81
N LEU A 58 -15.83 -16.94 7.53
CA LEU A 58 -16.61 -16.29 6.48
C LEU A 58 -17.57 -17.30 5.86
N HIS A 59 -18.81 -16.87 5.63
CA HIS A 59 -19.75 -17.67 4.86
C HIS A 59 -19.20 -17.90 3.43
N PRO A 60 -19.28 -19.12 2.87
CA PRO A 60 -18.73 -19.40 1.53
C PRO A 60 -19.29 -18.50 0.42
N ALA A 61 -20.51 -17.99 0.58
CA ALA A 61 -21.14 -17.04 -0.35
C ALA A 61 -20.81 -15.55 -0.09
N CYS A 62 -19.83 -15.24 0.77
CA CYS A 62 -19.45 -13.86 1.07
C CYS A 62 -19.04 -13.12 -0.21
N SER A 63 -19.65 -11.97 -0.50
CA SER A 63 -19.45 -11.24 -1.76
C SER A 63 -18.01 -10.79 -2.00
N SER A 64 -17.19 -10.64 -0.94
CA SER A 64 -15.75 -10.38 -1.08
C SER A 64 -15.03 -11.51 -1.82
N LEU A 65 -15.48 -12.76 -1.64
CA LEU A 65 -14.90 -13.97 -2.25
C LEU A 65 -15.40 -14.26 -3.67
N HIS A 66 -16.47 -13.60 -4.12
CA HIS A 66 -17.11 -13.86 -5.43
C HIS A 66 -17.08 -12.66 -6.37
N TYR A 67 -17.04 -11.45 -5.83
CA TYR A 67 -17.17 -10.22 -6.61
C TYR A 67 -16.12 -9.18 -6.22
N ALA A 68 -15.13 -9.55 -5.42
CA ALA A 68 -14.09 -8.66 -4.91
C ALA A 68 -14.66 -7.39 -4.24
N VAL A 69 -15.80 -7.53 -3.54
CA VAL A 69 -16.41 -6.47 -2.72
C VAL A 69 -15.61 -6.32 -1.43
N GLN A 70 -14.44 -5.70 -1.58
CA GLN A 70 -13.44 -5.54 -0.53
C GLN A 70 -12.54 -4.34 -0.80
N LEU A 71 -12.01 -3.76 0.29
CA LEU A 71 -10.97 -2.74 0.24
C LEU A 71 -10.00 -2.91 1.41
N PHE A 72 -8.87 -2.23 1.33
CA PHE A 72 -7.89 -2.19 2.40
C PHE A 72 -7.20 -0.83 2.47
N GLU A 73 -6.53 -0.58 3.59
CA GLU A 73 -5.66 0.56 3.81
C GLU A 73 -4.27 0.14 4.28
N GLY A 74 -3.32 1.06 4.24
CA GLY A 74 -1.95 0.81 4.65
C GLY A 74 -1.30 2.01 5.32
N MET A 75 -1.03 1.87 6.63
CA MET A 75 -0.32 2.87 7.42
C MET A 75 0.71 2.22 8.34
N LYS A 76 1.52 3.04 9.02
CA LYS A 76 2.60 2.58 9.90
C LYS A 76 2.56 3.29 11.24
N ALA A 77 2.90 2.55 12.29
CA ALA A 77 3.31 3.09 13.57
C ALA A 77 4.83 3.01 13.71
N TYR A 78 5.40 4.05 14.31
CA TYR A 78 6.83 4.19 14.54
C TYR A 78 7.09 4.45 16.01
N ARG A 79 8.14 3.84 16.55
CA ARG A 79 8.66 4.13 17.88
C ARG A 79 9.71 5.22 17.74
N GLY A 80 9.50 6.35 18.41
CA GLY A 80 10.48 7.43 18.45
C GLY A 80 11.63 7.14 19.41
N GLN A 81 12.68 7.96 19.34
CA GLN A 81 13.82 7.91 20.28
C GLN A 81 13.38 8.19 21.73
N ASP A 82 12.27 8.89 21.92
CA ASP A 82 11.61 9.11 23.22
C ASP A 82 10.75 7.92 23.67
N ASN A 83 10.89 6.78 23.00
CA ASN A 83 10.14 5.54 23.19
C ASN A 83 8.62 5.67 22.96
N ARG A 84 8.13 6.80 22.44
CA ARG A 84 6.70 7.00 22.17
C ARG A 84 6.32 6.47 20.79
N VAL A 85 5.22 5.72 20.73
CA VAL A 85 4.63 5.21 19.48
C VAL A 85 3.79 6.31 18.82
N ARG A 86 3.98 6.50 17.50
CA ARG A 86 3.27 7.51 16.70
C ARG A 86 2.76 6.93 15.39
N LEU A 87 1.56 7.35 14.99
CA LEU A 87 1.01 7.09 13.67
C LEU A 87 1.34 8.26 12.73
N PHE A 88 1.72 7.95 11.49
CA PHE A 88 2.00 8.99 10.50
C PHE A 88 0.72 9.36 9.72
N ARG A 89 0.20 10.57 9.96
CA ARG A 89 -0.96 11.18 9.27
C ARG A 89 -2.18 10.22 9.07
N PRO A 90 -2.62 9.48 10.09
CA PRO A 90 -3.56 8.37 9.92
C PRO A 90 -4.96 8.80 9.43
N MET A 91 -5.39 10.03 9.73
CA MET A 91 -6.69 10.54 9.24
C MET A 91 -6.78 10.58 7.71
N LEU A 92 -5.67 10.77 6.99
CA LEU A 92 -5.69 10.73 5.53
C LEU A 92 -5.97 9.31 5.01
N ASN A 93 -5.50 8.28 5.70
CA ASN A 93 -5.86 6.90 5.41
C ASN A 93 -7.34 6.64 5.69
N MET A 94 -7.88 7.15 6.80
CA MET A 94 -9.32 7.03 7.11
C MET A 94 -10.18 7.67 6.02
N ASN A 95 -9.82 8.90 5.60
CA ASN A 95 -10.47 9.62 4.52
C ASN A 95 -10.46 8.85 3.20
N ARG A 96 -9.35 8.19 2.88
CA ARG A 96 -9.24 7.37 1.66
C ARG A 96 -10.01 6.06 1.78
N MET A 97 -10.01 5.43 2.96
CA MET A 97 -10.80 4.23 3.24
C MET A 97 -12.30 4.50 3.09
N LEU A 98 -12.80 5.60 3.65
CA LEU A 98 -14.21 5.97 3.55
C LEU A 98 -14.64 6.28 2.11
N LYS A 99 -13.81 7.02 1.35
CA LYS A 99 -14.04 7.26 -0.08
C LYS A 99 -14.09 5.94 -0.87
N SER A 100 -13.18 5.02 -0.57
CA SER A 100 -13.14 3.70 -1.19
C SER A 100 -14.37 2.86 -0.83
N ALA A 101 -14.84 2.93 0.41
CA ALA A 101 -16.05 2.24 0.87
C ALA A 101 -17.29 2.73 0.12
N LYS A 102 -17.48 4.06 0.04
CA LYS A 102 -18.57 4.67 -0.73
C LYS A 102 -18.56 4.23 -2.19
N ARG A 103 -17.37 4.20 -2.82
CA ARG A 103 -17.22 3.78 -4.22
C ARG A 103 -17.51 2.30 -4.44
N ALA A 104 -17.19 1.46 -3.47
CA ALA A 104 -17.43 0.02 -3.51
C ALA A 104 -18.85 -0.36 -3.02
N CYS A 105 -19.72 0.62 -2.74
CA CYS A 105 -21.02 0.42 -2.11
C CYS A 105 -20.96 -0.40 -0.81
N LEU A 106 -19.83 -0.28 -0.10
CA LEU A 106 -19.62 -0.87 1.21
C LEU A 106 -20.20 0.06 2.30
N PRO A 107 -20.49 -0.49 3.49
CA PRO A 107 -20.99 0.32 4.59
C PRO A 107 -20.06 1.47 4.98
N SER A 108 -20.65 2.64 5.22
CA SER A 108 -19.95 3.81 5.76
C SER A 108 -19.64 3.59 7.25
N PHE A 109 -18.58 4.23 7.75
CA PHE A 109 -18.20 4.22 9.16
C PHE A 109 -17.72 5.62 9.58
N ASN A 110 -17.59 5.86 10.89
CA ASN A 110 -17.00 7.09 11.41
C ASN A 110 -15.46 6.97 11.42
N GLU A 111 -14.79 7.90 10.72
CA GLU A 111 -13.34 7.91 10.53
C GLU A 111 -12.57 8.08 11.84
N ALA A 112 -13.06 8.92 12.75
CA ALA A 112 -12.42 9.18 14.04
C ALA A 112 -12.58 8.00 15.00
N GLU A 113 -13.76 7.37 15.02
CA GLU A 113 -14.02 6.18 15.85
C GLU A 113 -13.18 4.99 15.40
N LEU A 114 -13.08 4.75 14.08
CA LEU A 114 -12.22 3.68 13.56
C LEU A 114 -10.75 3.95 13.88
N LEU A 115 -10.30 5.21 13.78
CA LEU A 115 -8.94 5.57 14.15
C LEU A 115 -8.68 5.35 15.65
N GLU A 116 -9.63 5.67 16.52
CA GLU A 116 -9.52 5.42 17.96
C GLU A 116 -9.45 3.92 18.26
N CYS A 117 -10.22 3.09 17.54
CA CYS A 117 -10.12 1.64 17.68
C CYS A 117 -8.75 1.10 17.22
N ILE A 118 -8.21 1.63 16.11
CA ILE A 118 -6.84 1.31 15.65
C ILE A 118 -5.80 1.75 16.69
N ARG A 119 -5.97 2.94 17.29
CA ARG A 119 -5.08 3.45 18.34
C ARG A 119 -5.04 2.50 19.53
N LYS A 120 -6.21 2.02 20.00
CA LYS A 120 -6.31 1.03 21.09
C LYS A 120 -5.69 -0.32 20.72
N LEU A 121 -5.88 -0.79 19.49
CA LEU A 121 -5.23 -2.02 19.02
C LEU A 121 -3.70 -1.90 19.07
N VAL A 122 -3.16 -0.79 18.58
CA VAL A 122 -1.71 -0.52 18.62
C VAL A 122 -1.20 -0.34 20.05
N GLU A 123 -2.02 0.17 20.96
CA GLU A 123 -1.69 0.30 22.39
C GLU A 123 -1.58 -1.08 23.08
N VAL A 124 -2.50 -2.01 22.75
CA VAL A 124 -2.44 -3.40 23.24
C VAL A 124 -1.18 -4.10 22.74
N ASP A 125 -0.86 -3.96 21.46
CA ASP A 125 0.31 -4.60 20.83
C ASP A 125 1.53 -3.66 20.72
N GLN A 126 1.65 -2.66 21.60
CA GLN A 126 2.68 -1.63 21.44
C GLN A 126 4.11 -2.21 21.45
N GLU A 127 4.33 -3.30 22.18
CA GLU A 127 5.62 -4.01 22.24
C GLU A 127 6.04 -4.61 20.89
N TRP A 128 5.08 -4.88 19.99
CA TRP A 128 5.36 -5.30 18.62
C TRP A 128 5.86 -4.16 17.73
N VAL A 129 5.74 -2.90 18.17
CA VAL A 129 6.35 -1.76 17.47
C VAL A 129 7.87 -1.83 17.67
N PRO A 130 8.66 -2.07 16.60
CA PRO A 130 10.07 -2.37 16.73
C PRO A 130 10.87 -1.31 17.49
N TYR A 131 11.83 -1.75 18.31
CA TYR A 131 12.85 -0.91 18.93
C TYR A 131 13.99 -0.64 17.95
N SER A 132 13.65 -0.06 16.80
CA SER A 132 14.61 0.26 15.74
C SER A 132 14.14 1.45 14.93
N ASP A 133 15.04 2.38 14.68
CA ASP A 133 14.80 3.55 13.83
C ASP A 133 14.53 3.17 12.35
N ASN A 134 14.88 1.94 11.97
CA ASN A 134 14.80 1.43 10.61
C ASN A 134 13.64 0.44 10.41
N ALA A 135 12.80 0.21 11.42
CA ALA A 135 11.66 -0.70 11.32
C ALA A 135 10.37 -0.03 11.81
N SER A 136 9.23 -0.64 11.51
CA SER A 136 7.93 -0.06 11.86
C SER A 136 6.89 -1.16 12.06
N LEU A 137 5.79 -0.83 12.72
CA LEU A 137 4.62 -1.70 12.76
C LEU A 137 3.68 -1.31 11.63
N TYR A 138 3.46 -2.20 10.68
CA TYR A 138 2.52 -1.99 9.60
C TYR A 138 1.09 -2.31 10.08
N ILE A 139 0.18 -1.38 9.83
CA ILE A 139 -1.24 -1.48 10.20
C ILE A 139 -2.05 -1.62 8.91
N ARG A 140 -2.84 -2.69 8.84
CA ARG A 140 -3.59 -3.08 7.64
C ARG A 140 -5.09 -3.22 7.98
N PRO A 141 -5.87 -2.12 7.89
CA PRO A 141 -7.32 -2.18 7.92
C PRO A 141 -7.85 -2.82 6.63
N HIS A 142 -8.89 -3.63 6.78
CA HIS A 142 -9.65 -4.24 5.69
C HIS A 142 -11.14 -4.05 5.95
N LEU A 143 -11.90 -3.93 4.86
CA LEU A 143 -13.35 -3.99 4.88
C LEU A 143 -13.79 -5.00 3.81
N LEU A 144 -14.32 -6.13 4.25
CA LEU A 144 -14.81 -7.23 3.42
C LEU A 144 -16.34 -7.31 3.57
N ALA A 145 -17.09 -6.86 2.57
CA ALA A 145 -18.55 -6.82 2.64
C ALA A 145 -19.08 -6.17 3.95
N LEU A 146 -19.50 -6.97 4.93
CA LEU A 146 -20.05 -6.55 6.22
C LEU A 146 -19.07 -6.72 7.40
N LEU A 147 -17.79 -7.00 7.13
CA LEU A 147 -16.76 -7.25 8.13
C LEU A 147 -15.62 -6.25 8.00
N LEU A 148 -15.38 -5.45 9.05
CA LEU A 148 -14.18 -4.63 9.17
C LEU A 148 -13.20 -5.34 10.10
N TYR A 149 -11.94 -5.45 9.70
CA TYR A 149 -10.90 -5.94 10.60
C TYR A 149 -9.56 -5.25 10.36
N VAL A 150 -8.73 -5.21 11.40
CA VAL A 150 -7.38 -4.64 11.36
C VAL A 150 -6.40 -5.67 11.88
N ILE A 151 -5.30 -5.83 11.13
CA ILE A 151 -4.17 -6.67 11.49
C ILE A 151 -2.89 -5.85 11.51
N LEU A 152 -1.97 -6.29 12.37
CA LEU A 152 -0.69 -5.66 12.62
C LEU A 152 0.44 -6.59 12.16
N SER A 153 1.55 -6.02 11.68
CA SER A 153 2.74 -6.79 11.35
C SER A 153 3.98 -5.93 11.51
N PRO A 154 4.96 -6.29 12.34
CA PRO A 154 6.28 -5.68 12.27
C PRO A 154 6.84 -5.85 10.86
N VAL A 155 7.46 -4.79 10.35
CA VAL A 155 8.16 -4.78 9.06
C VAL A 155 9.52 -4.13 9.24
N ALA A 156 10.54 -4.79 8.70
CA ALA A 156 11.91 -4.30 8.70
C ALA A 156 12.09 -3.15 7.69
N ALA A 157 13.30 -2.58 7.67
CA ALA A 157 13.70 -1.66 6.62
C ALA A 157 13.52 -2.34 5.26
N TYR A 158 12.91 -1.61 4.33
CA TYR A 158 12.80 -2.06 2.95
C TYR A 158 14.17 -2.19 2.27
N PHE A 159 15.16 -1.43 2.77
CA PHE A 159 16.54 -1.51 2.31
C PHE A 159 17.50 -1.71 3.49
N SER A 160 18.26 -2.81 3.49
CA SER A 160 19.22 -3.14 4.54
C SER A 160 20.47 -2.25 4.54
N THR A 161 20.80 -1.61 3.41
CA THR A 161 22.01 -0.77 3.23
C THR A 161 21.73 0.39 2.28
N GLY A 162 21.10 1.46 2.78
CA GLY A 162 20.75 2.64 1.96
C GLY A 162 19.69 2.36 0.88
N ALA A 163 19.14 3.41 0.27
CA ALA A 163 18.08 3.27 -0.73
C ALA A 163 18.62 2.58 -2.01
N LYS A 164 18.47 1.25 -2.10
CA LYS A 164 18.83 0.51 -3.32
C LYS A 164 17.85 0.87 -4.42
N ALA A 165 18.36 1.48 -5.48
CA ALA A 165 17.55 1.88 -6.61
C ALA A 165 16.99 0.67 -7.36
N VAL A 166 15.71 0.73 -7.71
CA VAL A 166 15.00 -0.36 -8.41
C VAL A 166 15.06 -0.18 -9.92
N SER A 167 15.08 -1.30 -10.62
CA SER A 167 14.90 -1.34 -12.07
C SER A 167 13.46 -1.61 -12.46
N LEU A 168 12.98 -0.89 -13.47
CA LEU A 168 11.60 -0.91 -13.90
C LEU A 168 11.45 -1.55 -15.27
N TRP A 169 10.42 -2.36 -15.43
CA TRP A 169 9.97 -2.86 -16.72
C TRP A 169 8.73 -2.10 -17.18
N ALA A 170 8.77 -1.56 -18.38
CA ALA A 170 7.71 -0.77 -18.98
C ALA A 170 7.19 -1.48 -20.25
N ASP A 171 5.94 -1.93 -20.20
CA ASP A 171 5.28 -2.60 -21.32
C ASP A 171 3.85 -2.07 -21.48
N CYS A 172 3.54 -1.51 -22.65
CA CYS A 172 2.25 -0.92 -22.99
C CYS A 172 1.13 -1.96 -23.11
N LYS A 173 1.46 -3.25 -23.23
CA LYS A 173 0.49 -4.34 -23.26
C LYS A 173 -0.35 -4.40 -21.96
N TYR A 174 0.20 -3.91 -20.85
CA TYR A 174 -0.44 -4.01 -19.54
C TYR A 174 -0.89 -2.65 -19.01
N ILE A 175 -2.20 -2.48 -18.88
CA ILE A 175 -2.80 -1.26 -18.36
C ILE A 175 -3.26 -1.49 -16.91
N ARG A 176 -2.77 -0.65 -15.99
CA ARG A 176 -3.09 -0.76 -14.55
C ARG A 176 -4.49 -0.27 -14.19
N ALA A 177 -4.91 0.81 -14.84
CA ALA A 177 -6.19 1.48 -14.65
C ALA A 177 -6.49 2.34 -15.88
N TRP A 178 -7.77 2.64 -16.11
CA TRP A 178 -8.20 3.46 -17.24
C TRP A 178 -9.33 4.40 -16.83
N LYS A 179 -9.54 5.46 -17.61
CA LYS A 179 -10.57 6.47 -17.32
C LYS A 179 -11.95 5.79 -17.24
N GLY A 180 -12.72 6.14 -16.22
CA GLY A 180 -14.07 5.63 -16.00
C GLY A 180 -14.18 4.27 -15.28
N ARG A 181 -13.07 3.57 -14.98
CA ARG A 181 -13.11 2.33 -14.18
C ARG A 181 -12.05 2.32 -13.07
N HIS A 182 -12.29 1.47 -12.06
CA HIS A 182 -11.37 1.32 -10.93
C HIS A 182 -10.22 0.37 -11.29
N ARG A 183 -9.07 0.56 -10.63
CA ARG A 183 -7.91 -0.33 -10.67
C ARG A 183 -8.34 -1.78 -10.41
N GLY A 184 -8.01 -2.69 -11.32
CA GLY A 184 -8.04 -4.13 -11.04
C GLY A 184 -6.80 -4.55 -10.25
N LEU A 185 -6.90 -5.64 -9.48
CA LEU A 185 -5.73 -6.22 -8.79
C LEU A 185 -4.72 -6.70 -9.84
N ALA A 186 -3.72 -5.87 -10.15
CA ALA A 186 -2.73 -6.14 -11.18
C ALA A 186 -1.66 -7.11 -10.64
N LYS A 187 -1.59 -8.33 -11.21
CA LYS A 187 -0.65 -9.41 -10.84
C LYS A 187 0.63 -9.41 -11.69
N TRP A 188 1.06 -8.27 -12.20
CA TRP A 188 2.10 -8.23 -13.24
C TRP A 188 3.52 -8.03 -12.70
N GLY A 189 3.73 -8.13 -11.38
CA GLY A 189 5.07 -8.07 -10.79
C GLY A 189 5.95 -9.26 -11.15
N TYR A 190 5.38 -10.40 -11.56
CA TYR A 190 6.13 -11.60 -11.90
C TYR A 190 6.82 -11.51 -13.26
N GLU A 191 6.12 -11.02 -14.29
CA GLU A 191 6.72 -10.88 -15.63
C GLU A 191 7.90 -9.91 -15.63
N ALA A 192 7.85 -8.85 -14.81
CA ALA A 192 8.99 -7.92 -14.66
C ALA A 192 10.28 -8.65 -14.22
N LEU A 193 10.17 -9.69 -13.38
CA LEU A 193 11.31 -10.47 -12.90
C LEU A 193 11.95 -11.28 -14.04
N ASP A 194 11.14 -11.80 -14.95
CA ASP A 194 11.63 -12.53 -16.14
C ASP A 194 12.48 -11.62 -17.05
N TYR A 195 12.22 -10.31 -17.01
CA TYR A 195 13.01 -9.28 -17.70
C TYR A 195 14.11 -8.66 -16.81
N GLY A 196 14.43 -9.26 -15.66
CA GLY A 196 15.47 -8.77 -14.75
C GLY A 196 15.14 -7.43 -14.10
N CYS A 197 13.86 -7.06 -14.01
CA CYS A 197 13.37 -5.85 -13.37
C CYS A 197 12.65 -6.16 -12.06
N GLN A 198 12.74 -5.28 -11.05
CA GLN A 198 12.11 -5.53 -9.74
C GLN A 198 10.68 -4.98 -9.66
N GLN A 199 10.33 -4.02 -10.51
CA GLN A 199 9.05 -3.33 -10.49
C GLN A 199 8.55 -3.03 -11.90
N VAL A 200 7.25 -2.76 -12.04
CA VAL A 200 6.61 -2.35 -13.29
C VAL A 200 6.48 -0.83 -13.33
N LEU A 201 6.85 -0.20 -14.45
CA LEU A 201 6.47 1.17 -14.76
C LEU A 201 5.16 1.14 -15.56
N TRP A 202 4.10 1.70 -14.99
CA TRP A 202 2.77 1.63 -15.59
C TRP A 202 2.57 2.72 -16.62
N LEU A 203 2.31 2.30 -17.86
CA LEU A 203 2.01 3.16 -18.99
C LEU A 203 0.49 3.18 -19.27
N TYR A 204 -0.01 4.28 -19.82
CA TYR A 204 -1.42 4.45 -20.17
C TYR A 204 -1.61 5.28 -21.44
N GLY A 205 -2.60 4.92 -22.25
CA GLY A 205 -2.98 5.65 -23.46
C GLY A 205 -2.01 5.42 -24.62
N ASP A 206 -2.40 5.92 -25.80
CA ASP A 206 -1.62 5.77 -27.04
C ASP A 206 -0.31 6.56 -27.01
N ASP A 207 -0.24 7.58 -26.14
CA ASP A 207 0.94 8.40 -25.89
C ASP A 207 1.82 7.85 -24.76
N HIS A 208 1.51 6.66 -24.24
CA HIS A 208 2.30 5.93 -23.25
C HIS A 208 2.61 6.77 -22.00
N GLN A 209 1.60 7.48 -21.50
CA GLN A 209 1.72 8.29 -20.29
C GLN A 209 2.18 7.45 -19.12
N ILE A 210 3.24 7.90 -18.46
CA ILE A 210 3.73 7.27 -17.24
C ILE A 210 2.73 7.57 -16.11
N THR A 211 2.35 6.56 -15.32
CA THR A 211 1.38 6.73 -14.24
C THR A 211 1.96 6.44 -12.85
N GLU A 212 2.47 5.23 -12.64
CA GLU A 212 2.94 4.74 -11.33
C GLU A 212 4.11 3.77 -11.46
N VAL A 213 4.81 3.52 -10.35
CA VAL A 213 5.85 2.49 -10.23
C VAL A 213 5.36 1.39 -9.28
N GLY A 214 5.02 0.23 -9.80
CA GLY A 214 4.49 -0.87 -8.99
C GLY A 214 3.23 -0.46 -8.21
N THR A 215 3.33 -0.40 -6.89
CA THR A 215 2.28 0.10 -5.98
C THR A 215 2.57 1.48 -5.40
N MET A 216 3.47 2.25 -6.03
CA MET A 216 3.97 3.55 -5.59
C MET A 216 3.63 4.65 -6.60
N ASN A 217 3.49 5.88 -6.12
CA ASN A 217 3.42 7.05 -7.00
C ASN A 217 4.81 7.40 -7.52
N LEU A 218 4.94 7.78 -8.79
CA LEU A 218 6.21 8.27 -9.34
C LEU A 218 6.35 9.77 -9.10
N PHE A 219 7.56 10.20 -8.75
CA PHE A 219 8.00 11.59 -8.78
C PHE A 219 9.14 11.76 -9.79
N LEU A 220 9.04 12.85 -10.56
CA LEU A 220 10.08 13.36 -11.44
C LEU A 220 10.50 14.72 -10.91
N LYS A 221 11.80 15.02 -10.87
CA LYS A 221 12.36 16.27 -10.33
C LYS A 221 11.84 17.58 -10.97
N MET A 222 10.98 17.52 -12.00
CA MET A 222 10.49 18.70 -12.72
C MET A 222 9.01 18.67 -13.17
N LEU A 223 8.27 17.57 -12.97
CA LEU A 223 6.85 17.50 -13.39
C LEU A 223 6.06 16.54 -12.49
N SER A 224 4.91 16.98 -11.98
CA SER A 224 3.91 16.06 -11.42
C SER A 224 3.11 15.46 -12.58
N ILE A 225 3.18 14.14 -12.75
CA ILE A 225 2.49 13.45 -13.84
C ILE A 225 0.97 13.37 -13.57
N ILE A 226 0.20 13.18 -14.64
CA ILE A 226 -1.26 13.30 -14.78
C ILE A 226 -2.04 12.72 -13.58
N LEU A 227 -2.76 13.61 -12.89
CA LEU A 227 -3.39 13.38 -11.59
C LEU A 227 -4.58 12.40 -11.63
N ASP A 228 -5.26 12.25 -12.77
CA ASP A 228 -6.58 11.59 -12.83
C ASP A 228 -6.53 10.06 -12.69
N LEU A 229 -5.37 9.43 -12.95
CA LEU A 229 -5.20 7.97 -12.95
C LEU A 229 -4.42 7.45 -11.75
N ILE A 230 -3.89 8.37 -10.94
CA ILE A 230 -2.95 8.10 -9.85
C ILE A 230 -3.71 7.90 -8.54
N ASN A 231 -3.38 6.84 -7.79
CA ASN A 231 -3.83 6.74 -6.41
C ASN A 231 -2.98 7.67 -5.53
N MET A 232 -3.50 8.83 -5.13
CA MET A 232 -2.76 9.75 -4.27
C MET A 232 -2.42 9.07 -2.93
N THR A 233 -1.14 8.69 -2.76
CA THR A 233 -0.69 8.13 -1.49
C THR A 233 -0.43 9.24 -0.47
N LEU A 234 -0.45 8.83 0.80
CA LEU A 234 -0.10 9.68 1.93
C LEU A 234 1.28 10.35 1.77
N TYR A 235 2.26 9.59 1.28
CA TYR A 235 3.63 10.09 1.09
C TYR A 235 3.72 11.02 -0.10
N TRP A 236 2.95 10.79 -1.16
CA TRP A 236 2.86 11.74 -2.28
C TRP A 236 2.35 13.11 -1.82
N GLN A 237 1.27 13.15 -1.03
CA GLN A 237 0.74 14.40 -0.47
C GLN A 237 1.76 15.09 0.46
N SER A 238 2.43 14.32 1.31
CA SER A 238 3.43 14.84 2.25
C SER A 238 4.66 15.43 1.53
N ILE A 239 5.16 14.75 0.50
CA ILE A 239 6.32 15.22 -0.29
C ILE A 239 5.96 16.50 -1.02
N LEU A 240 4.75 16.61 -1.59
CA LEU A 240 4.32 17.86 -2.25
C LEU A 240 4.13 19.02 -1.27
N GLU A 241 3.57 18.77 -0.09
CA GLU A 241 3.45 19.80 0.96
C GLU A 241 4.82 20.30 1.42
N LEU A 242 5.80 19.40 1.57
CA LEU A 242 7.19 19.77 1.88
C LEU A 242 7.84 20.55 0.73
N ALA A 243 7.71 20.07 -0.51
CA ALA A 243 8.25 20.74 -1.69
C ALA A 243 7.71 22.16 -1.85
N ARG A 244 6.40 22.36 -1.64
CA ARG A 244 5.74 23.69 -1.68
C ARG A 244 6.24 24.64 -0.59
N LYS A 245 6.55 24.13 0.61
CA LYS A 245 7.10 24.96 1.71
C LYS A 245 8.54 25.39 1.45
N TRP A 246 9.30 24.55 0.73
CA TRP A 246 10.73 24.74 0.53
C TRP A 246 11.06 25.29 -0.86
N VAL A 247 10.10 25.84 -1.62
CA VAL A 247 10.34 26.43 -2.96
C VAL A 247 11.45 27.51 -2.95
N ASN A 248 11.79 28.09 -1.80
CA ASN A 248 12.90 29.05 -1.63
C ASN A 248 14.22 28.44 -1.15
N GLN A 249 14.35 27.12 -1.01
CA GLN A 249 15.62 26.43 -0.72
C GLN A 249 15.73 25.19 -1.61
N PRO A 250 16.88 24.94 -2.26
CA PRO A 250 17.04 23.75 -3.10
C PRO A 250 16.83 22.49 -2.24
N LEU A 251 15.70 21.78 -2.45
CA LEU A 251 15.52 20.46 -1.87
C LEU A 251 16.68 19.59 -2.36
N ALA A 252 17.49 19.11 -1.42
CA ALA A 252 18.59 18.17 -1.67
C ALA A 252 18.06 16.76 -1.99
N ILE A 253 17.02 16.63 -2.81
CA ILE A 253 16.66 15.35 -3.43
C ILE A 253 17.69 15.10 -4.53
N LYS A 254 18.66 14.26 -4.21
CA LYS A 254 19.74 13.86 -5.13
C LYS A 254 19.24 13.03 -6.32
N HIS A 255 18.07 12.39 -6.21
CA HIS A 255 17.55 11.48 -7.23
C HIS A 255 16.54 12.16 -8.17
N GLU A 256 16.69 11.92 -9.48
CA GLU A 256 15.82 12.51 -10.50
C GLU A 256 14.46 11.80 -10.64
N TRP A 257 14.45 10.48 -10.37
CA TRP A 257 13.26 9.62 -10.42
C TRP A 257 13.16 8.76 -9.16
N PHE A 258 11.98 8.77 -8.54
CA PHE A 258 11.71 7.90 -7.39
C PHE A 258 10.23 7.59 -7.22
N GLY A 259 9.94 6.38 -6.75
CA GLY A 259 8.63 5.98 -6.25
C GLY A 259 8.41 6.47 -4.81
N SER A 260 7.17 6.74 -4.43
CA SER A 260 6.76 7.02 -3.05
C SER A 260 5.57 6.18 -2.62
N GLY A 261 5.58 5.72 -1.37
CA GLY A 261 4.51 4.89 -0.81
C GLY A 261 4.83 4.38 0.60
N THR A 262 3.83 3.84 1.29
CA THR A 262 3.96 3.45 2.71
C THR A 262 5.05 2.39 2.96
N ALA A 263 5.30 1.49 2.01
CA ALA A 263 6.27 0.41 2.18
C ALA A 263 7.71 0.93 2.37
N CYS A 264 8.17 1.79 1.46
CA CYS A 264 9.56 2.22 1.38
C CYS A 264 9.77 3.74 1.54
N VAL A 265 8.69 4.52 1.75
CA VAL A 265 8.67 6.00 1.81
C VAL A 265 9.12 6.65 0.50
N VAL A 266 10.39 6.48 0.12
CA VAL A 266 11.02 6.89 -1.13
C VAL A 266 11.84 5.72 -1.68
N CYS A 267 11.65 5.37 -2.95
CA CYS A 267 12.37 4.31 -3.65
C CYS A 267 13.01 4.87 -4.93
N PRO A 268 14.33 5.07 -4.99
CA PRO A 268 14.99 5.59 -6.17
C PRO A 268 14.87 4.59 -7.34
N VAL A 269 14.93 5.10 -8.57
CA VAL A 269 14.87 4.29 -9.80
C VAL A 269 16.23 4.34 -10.50
N SER A 270 16.81 3.18 -10.80
CA SER A 270 18.14 3.08 -11.44
C SER A 270 18.07 2.96 -12.95
N ARG A 271 17.13 2.17 -13.47
CA ARG A 271 16.97 1.94 -14.92
C ARG A 271 15.53 1.62 -15.28
N ILE A 272 15.19 1.86 -16.55
CA ILE A 272 13.93 1.45 -17.17
C ILE A 272 14.25 0.58 -18.39
N LEU A 273 13.60 -0.56 -18.50
CA LEU A 273 13.57 -1.40 -19.70
C LEU A 273 12.25 -1.14 -20.44
N TYR A 274 12.34 -0.63 -21.67
CA TYR A 274 11.18 -0.31 -22.51
C TYR A 274 11.45 -0.75 -23.95
N GLN A 275 10.56 -1.55 -24.54
CA GLN A 275 10.68 -2.06 -25.92
C GLN A 275 12.04 -2.72 -26.25
N GLY A 276 12.67 -3.37 -25.25
CA GLY A 276 13.97 -4.02 -25.41
C GLY A 276 15.18 -3.11 -25.19
N GLU A 277 14.97 -1.80 -25.03
CA GLU A 277 16.03 -0.82 -24.75
C GLU A 277 16.12 -0.51 -23.26
N VAL A 278 17.36 -0.39 -22.75
CA VAL A 278 17.63 -0.08 -21.34
C VAL A 278 18.10 1.37 -21.21
N SER A 279 17.29 2.18 -20.54
CA SER A 279 17.62 3.56 -20.17
C SER A 279 18.12 3.61 -18.72
N LYS A 280 19.36 4.05 -18.51
CA LYS A 280 19.92 4.29 -17.16
C LYS A 280 19.51 5.68 -16.66
N ILE A 281 19.13 5.75 -15.39
CA ILE A 281 18.65 6.98 -14.73
C ILE A 281 19.59 7.40 -13.59
N LEU A 282 20.14 6.43 -12.87
CA LEU A 282 21.17 6.66 -11.86
C LEU A 282 22.45 5.92 -12.31
N GLU A 283 23.56 6.65 -12.41
CA GLU A 283 24.90 6.07 -12.47
C GLU A 283 25.42 5.75 -11.06
#